data_AF-A0A4Y2SKH6-F1
#
_entry.id   AF-A0A4Y2SKH6-F1
#
_cell.length_a   1.000
_cell.length_b   1.000
_cell.length_c   1.000
_cell.angle_alpha   90.00
_cell.angle_beta   90.00
_cell.angle_gamma   90.00
#
_symmetry.space_group_name_H-M   'P 1'
#
loop_
_entity.id
_entity.type
_entity.pdbx_description
1 polymer ?
#
loop_
_entity_poly.entity_id
_entity_poly.type
_entity_poly.pdbx_seq_one_letter_code
_entity_poly.pdbx_strand_id
1 'polypeptide(L)'
;MDISDLIWTFLPKSSYDYLLEIVLGNIRNSGHSFPALFQKFFLNSPNDFRKHFVDQECQFGSFLSECFDVEDTETIRAVFENVDDEDRTKFVSGRCFFEDFVCSTRKDNWHLVELCLREAPFSKEDKKRLQTAFMRFLPETEGVDIFLRKVKWERFFKCFDESDGSAPNKGSSEDETLT
;
A
#
# COMPACT_ATOMS: atom_id res chain seq x y z
N MET A 1 20.83 22.98 1.89
CA MET A 1 19.36 23.00 2.02
C MET A 1 18.82 22.68 0.64
N ASP A 2 18.24 21.50 0.48
CA ASP A 2 17.60 21.10 -0.78
C ASP A 2 16.27 21.89 -0.90
N ILE A 3 15.81 22.13 -2.13
CA ILE A 3 14.53 22.81 -2.39
C ILE A 3 13.37 22.04 -1.75
N SER A 4 13.47 20.71 -1.67
CA SER A 4 12.52 19.86 -0.94
C SER A 4 12.40 20.22 0.53
N ASP A 5 13.52 20.49 1.21
CA ASP A 5 13.52 20.88 2.63
C ASP A 5 12.81 22.22 2.83
N LEU A 6 12.99 23.13 1.87
CA LEU A 6 12.37 24.44 1.88
C LEU A 6 10.85 24.34 1.66
N ILE A 7 10.40 23.49 0.72
CA ILE A 7 8.98 23.26 0.47
C ILE A 7 8.30 22.82 1.76
N TRP A 8 8.83 21.80 2.43
CA TRP A 8 8.22 21.28 3.66
C TRP A 8 8.26 22.26 4.83
N THR A 9 9.27 23.13 4.88
CA THR A 9 9.37 24.17 5.92
C THR A 9 8.26 25.22 5.81
N PHE A 10 7.83 25.56 4.59
CA PHE A 10 6.88 26.65 4.34
C PHE A 10 5.49 26.19 3.88
N LEU A 11 5.30 24.90 3.60
CA LEU A 11 4.02 24.37 3.15
C LEU A 11 3.07 24.17 4.33
N PRO A 12 1.96 24.93 4.42
CA PRO A 12 0.96 24.70 5.45
C PRO A 12 0.19 23.41 5.16
N LYS A 13 -0.27 22.74 6.23
CA LYS A 13 -1.07 21.50 6.11
C LYS A 13 -2.33 21.67 5.25
N SER A 14 -2.92 22.87 5.25
CA SER A 14 -4.07 23.23 4.40
C SER A 14 -3.78 23.13 2.89
N SER A 15 -2.51 23.02 2.50
CA SER A 15 -2.08 22.90 1.11
C SER A 15 -1.67 21.47 0.74
N TYR A 16 -1.80 20.50 1.65
CA TYR A 16 -1.42 19.10 1.37
C TYR A 16 -2.27 18.49 0.26
N ASP A 17 -3.59 18.71 0.27
CA ASP A 17 -4.49 18.22 -0.78
C ASP A 17 -4.07 18.72 -2.16
N TYR A 18 -3.82 20.04 -2.26
CA TYR A 18 -3.41 20.67 -3.51
C TYR A 18 -2.05 20.14 -4.01
N LEU A 19 -1.09 19.95 -3.10
CA LEU A 19 0.21 19.40 -3.47
C LEU A 19 0.08 17.93 -3.93
N LEU A 20 -0.73 17.13 -3.24
CA LEU A 20 -1.00 15.76 -3.63
C LEU A 20 -1.68 15.68 -4.99
N GLU A 21 -2.66 16.52 -5.27
CA GLU A 21 -3.31 16.59 -6.58
C GLU A 21 -2.30 16.91 -7.70
N ILE A 22 -1.37 17.85 -7.47
CA ILE A 22 -0.31 18.17 -8.44
C ILE A 22 0.64 16.99 -8.62
N VAL A 23 1.11 16.39 -7.52
CA VAL A 23 2.06 15.27 -7.59
C VAL A 23 1.39 14.09 -8.28
N LEU A 24 0.16 13.75 -7.89
CA LEU A 24 -0.60 12.64 -8.43
C LEU A 24 -0.98 12.85 -9.90
N GLY A 25 -1.43 14.05 -10.24
CA GLY A 25 -1.71 14.43 -11.62
C GLY A 25 -0.45 14.39 -12.51
N ASN A 26 0.72 14.68 -11.94
CA ASN A 26 1.98 14.50 -12.65
C ASN A 26 2.41 13.02 -12.77
N ILE A 27 2.03 12.12 -11.83
CA ILE A 27 2.23 10.65 -12.01
C ILE A 27 1.68 10.25 -13.37
N ARG A 28 0.40 10.60 -13.55
CA ARG A 28 -0.40 10.18 -14.68
C ARG A 28 0.11 10.69 -16.02
N ASN A 29 0.78 11.84 -16.02
CA ASN A 29 1.19 12.54 -17.24
C ASN A 29 2.66 12.37 -17.61
N SER A 30 3.53 11.96 -16.69
CA SER A 30 5.00 11.98 -16.90
C SER A 30 5.62 10.61 -17.18
N GLY A 31 4.83 9.53 -17.16
CA GLY A 31 5.26 8.19 -17.56
C GLY A 31 6.47 7.67 -16.76
N HIS A 32 7.46 7.08 -17.43
CA HIS A 32 8.53 6.31 -16.81
C HIS A 32 9.52 7.08 -15.90
N SER A 33 9.53 8.42 -15.92
CA SER A 33 10.44 9.21 -15.06
C SER A 33 9.89 9.47 -13.67
N PHE A 34 8.61 9.16 -13.46
CA PHE A 34 7.89 9.56 -12.27
C PHE A 34 8.22 8.78 -10.98
N PRO A 35 8.41 7.44 -11.01
CA PRO A 35 8.72 6.65 -9.82
C PRO A 35 9.84 7.26 -8.96
N ALA A 36 10.96 7.60 -9.59
CA ALA A 36 12.12 8.16 -8.91
C ALA A 36 11.86 9.54 -8.28
N LEU A 37 11.08 10.39 -8.97
CA LEU A 37 10.76 11.74 -8.47
C LEU A 37 9.80 11.68 -7.29
N PHE A 38 8.77 10.83 -7.39
CA PHE A 38 7.82 10.63 -6.30
C PHE A 38 8.49 10.01 -5.08
N GLN A 39 9.29 8.94 -5.26
CA GLN A 39 10.03 8.34 -4.16
C GLN A 39 10.91 9.39 -3.46
N LYS A 40 11.70 10.18 -4.21
CA LYS A 40 12.53 11.24 -3.62
C LYS A 40 11.67 12.25 -2.84
N PHE A 41 10.55 12.66 -3.39
CA PHE A 41 9.65 13.61 -2.73
C PHE A 41 9.02 13.03 -1.45
N PHE A 42 8.47 11.82 -1.53
CA PHE A 42 7.76 11.15 -0.45
C PHE A 42 8.70 10.77 0.71
N LEU A 43 9.90 10.28 0.41
CA LEU A 43 10.90 9.91 1.43
C LEU A 43 11.36 11.13 2.25
N ASN A 44 11.42 12.31 1.63
CA ASN A 44 11.77 13.56 2.29
C ASN A 44 10.58 14.28 2.93
N SER A 45 9.37 13.72 2.80
CA SER A 45 8.16 14.36 3.34
C SER A 45 8.02 14.18 4.85
N PRO A 46 7.45 15.16 5.56
CA PRO A 46 7.08 15.04 6.97
C PRO A 46 6.11 13.88 7.22
N ASN A 47 6.17 13.28 8.42
CA ASN A 47 5.28 12.18 8.80
C ASN A 47 3.78 12.56 8.68
N ASP A 48 3.41 13.78 9.07
CA ASP A 48 2.02 14.24 8.98
C ASP A 48 1.53 14.40 7.53
N PHE A 49 2.43 14.71 6.60
CA PHE A 49 2.10 14.64 5.17
C PHE A 49 1.87 13.19 4.72
N ARG A 50 2.73 12.25 5.12
CA ARG A 50 2.57 10.83 4.75
C ARG A 50 1.28 10.22 5.30
N LYS A 51 0.89 10.61 6.52
CA LYS A 51 -0.41 10.24 7.09
C LYS A 51 -1.57 10.82 6.29
N HIS A 52 -1.48 12.10 5.93
CA HIS A 52 -2.48 12.76 5.08
C HIS A 52 -2.58 12.11 3.70
N PHE A 53 -1.46 11.69 3.11
CA PHE A 53 -1.43 10.91 1.87
C PHE A 53 -2.23 9.60 2.00
N VAL A 54 -2.03 8.83 3.07
CA VAL A 54 -2.80 7.60 3.30
C VAL A 54 -4.30 7.91 3.45
N ASP A 55 -4.65 8.98 4.18
CA ASP A 55 -6.04 9.41 4.35
C ASP A 55 -6.73 9.76 3.02
N GLN A 56 -5.99 10.42 2.12
CA GLN A 56 -6.45 10.78 0.78
C GLN A 56 -6.59 9.55 -0.12
N GLU A 57 -5.60 8.66 -0.13
CA GLU A 57 -5.65 7.44 -0.94
C GLU A 57 -6.75 6.47 -0.48
N CYS A 58 -7.08 6.47 0.81
CA CYS A 58 -8.23 5.71 1.31
C CYS A 58 -9.58 6.24 0.81
N GLN A 59 -9.67 7.54 0.48
CA GLN A 59 -10.92 8.22 0.10
C GLN A 59 -11.11 8.34 -1.41
N PHE A 60 -10.06 8.72 -2.12
CA PHE A 60 -10.14 9.11 -3.53
C PHE A 60 -9.30 8.23 -4.46
N GLY A 61 -8.35 7.45 -3.91
CA GLY A 61 -7.64 6.35 -4.55
C GLY A 61 -7.17 6.57 -5.98
N SER A 62 -5.87 6.78 -6.16
CA SER A 62 -5.29 6.81 -7.51
C SER A 62 -3.88 6.27 -7.59
N PHE A 63 -3.11 6.34 -6.50
CA PHE A 63 -1.70 5.99 -6.49
C PHE A 63 -1.44 4.51 -6.80
N LEU A 64 -2.14 3.59 -6.13
CA LEU A 64 -1.91 2.15 -6.32
C LEU A 64 -2.37 1.69 -7.70
N SER A 65 -3.47 2.22 -8.22
CA SER A 65 -3.90 2.00 -9.61
C SER A 65 -2.79 2.33 -10.62
N GLU A 66 -2.18 3.52 -10.50
CA GLU A 66 -1.10 3.93 -11.40
C GLU A 66 0.14 3.02 -11.23
N CYS A 67 0.52 2.71 -9.99
CA CYS A 67 1.63 1.79 -9.73
C CYS A 67 1.36 0.38 -10.27
N PHE A 68 0.12 -0.09 -10.23
CA PHE A 68 -0.28 -1.40 -10.74
C PHE A 68 -0.22 -1.48 -12.26
N ASP A 69 -0.51 -0.37 -12.94
CA ASP A 69 -0.51 -0.30 -14.40
C ASP A 69 0.91 -0.30 -14.99
N VAL A 70 1.89 0.21 -14.26
CA VAL A 70 3.32 0.18 -14.66
C VAL A 70 4.15 -0.86 -13.90
N GLU A 71 3.52 -1.68 -13.05
CA GLU A 71 4.15 -2.70 -12.20
C GLU A 71 5.30 -2.16 -11.32
N ASP A 72 5.14 -0.96 -10.79
CA ASP A 72 6.16 -0.26 -10.01
C ASP A 72 6.21 -0.74 -8.55
N THR A 73 6.82 -1.91 -8.37
CA THR A 73 7.00 -2.52 -7.05
C THR A 73 7.91 -1.73 -6.13
N GLU A 74 8.88 -0.98 -6.67
CA GLU A 74 9.85 -0.22 -5.89
C GLU A 74 9.17 0.96 -5.19
N THR A 75 8.33 1.69 -5.91
CA THR A 75 7.58 2.82 -5.34
C THR A 75 6.54 2.36 -4.32
N ILE A 76 5.87 1.22 -4.58
CA ILE A 76 4.96 0.61 -3.60
C ILE A 76 5.72 0.35 -2.29
N ARG A 77 6.86 -0.35 -2.34
CA ARG A 77 7.65 -0.63 -1.13
C ARG A 77 8.12 0.65 -0.44
N ALA A 78 8.62 1.62 -1.19
CA ALA A 78 9.10 2.88 -0.62
C ALA A 78 7.99 3.60 0.17
N VAL A 79 6.74 3.58 -0.33
CA VAL A 79 5.60 4.14 0.40
C VAL A 79 5.33 3.36 1.68
N PHE A 80 5.13 2.04 1.55
CA PHE A 80 4.79 1.22 2.70
C PHE A 80 5.87 1.27 3.79
N GLU A 81 7.15 1.18 3.45
CA GLU A 81 8.27 1.24 4.40
C GLU A 81 8.33 2.57 5.19
N ASN A 82 7.75 3.65 4.66
CA ASN A 82 7.84 5.00 5.23
C ASN A 82 6.54 5.54 5.84
N VAL A 83 5.47 4.75 5.83
CA VAL A 83 4.26 5.02 6.62
C VAL A 83 4.23 4.19 7.90
N ASP A 84 3.51 4.66 8.91
CA ASP A 84 3.39 3.96 10.19
C ASP A 84 2.51 2.69 10.04
N ASP A 85 2.70 1.71 10.92
CA ASP A 85 2.01 0.41 10.87
C ASP A 85 0.48 0.56 10.78
N GLU A 86 -0.11 1.43 11.60
CA GLU A 86 -1.56 1.70 11.59
C GLU A 86 -2.02 2.25 10.24
N ASP A 87 -1.24 3.14 9.65
CA ASP A 87 -1.56 3.77 8.36
C ASP A 87 -1.39 2.75 7.21
N ARG A 88 -0.41 1.84 7.27
CA ARG A 88 -0.29 0.71 6.31
C ARG A 88 -1.53 -0.16 6.32
N THR A 89 -1.95 -0.61 7.51
CA THR A 89 -3.14 -1.44 7.69
C THR A 89 -4.39 -0.72 7.21
N LYS A 90 -4.51 0.58 7.52
CA LYS A 90 -5.60 1.43 7.04
C LYS A 90 -5.64 1.51 5.53
N PHE A 91 -4.49 1.72 4.89
CA PHE A 91 -4.37 1.86 3.44
C PHE A 91 -4.93 0.65 2.69
N VAL A 92 -4.48 -0.56 3.06
CA VAL A 92 -4.94 -1.82 2.44
C VAL A 92 -6.33 -2.27 2.88
N SER A 93 -6.92 -1.59 3.86
CA SER A 93 -8.32 -1.81 4.29
C SER A 93 -9.31 -0.82 3.67
N GLY A 94 -8.80 0.13 2.88
CA GLY A 94 -9.60 1.16 2.23
C GLY A 94 -10.43 0.64 1.06
N ARG A 95 -11.56 1.32 0.79
CA ARG A 95 -12.44 0.98 -0.35
C ARG A 95 -11.70 1.05 -1.68
N CYS A 96 -10.87 2.08 -1.87
CA CYS A 96 -10.08 2.27 -3.08
C CYS A 96 -9.09 1.12 -3.31
N PHE A 97 -8.46 0.59 -2.26
CA PHE A 97 -7.62 -0.61 -2.37
C PHE A 97 -8.41 -1.83 -2.88
N PHE A 98 -9.67 -1.99 -2.47
CA PHE A 98 -10.51 -3.08 -2.96
C PHE A 98 -10.93 -2.89 -4.44
N GLU A 99 -11.10 -1.65 -4.88
CA GLU A 99 -11.33 -1.33 -6.29
C GLU A 99 -10.09 -1.70 -7.13
N ASP A 100 -8.90 -1.28 -6.69
CA ASP A 100 -7.63 -1.60 -7.34
C ASP A 100 -7.35 -3.11 -7.34
N PHE A 101 -7.69 -3.80 -6.26
CA PHE A 101 -7.67 -5.26 -6.16
C PHE A 101 -8.53 -5.93 -7.24
N VAL A 102 -9.79 -5.50 -7.37
CA VAL A 102 -10.70 -6.05 -8.37
C VAL A 102 -10.15 -5.78 -9.78
N CYS A 103 -9.58 -4.60 -10.03
CA CYS A 103 -8.97 -4.26 -11.31
C CYS A 103 -7.72 -5.10 -11.60
N SER A 104 -6.83 -5.29 -10.64
CA SER A 104 -5.59 -6.06 -10.79
C SER A 104 -5.87 -7.54 -11.06
N THR A 105 -6.94 -8.11 -10.49
CA THR A 105 -7.36 -9.48 -10.80
C THR A 105 -7.66 -9.71 -12.28
N ARG A 106 -8.09 -8.67 -13.01
CA ARG A 106 -8.35 -8.74 -14.47
C ARG A 106 -7.08 -8.61 -15.31
N LYS A 107 -6.08 -7.89 -14.83
CA LYS A 107 -4.80 -7.65 -15.52
C LYS A 107 -3.73 -8.70 -15.24
N ASP A 108 -4.02 -9.63 -14.34
CA ASP A 108 -3.09 -10.64 -13.80
C ASP A 108 -1.94 -10.09 -12.94
N ASN A 109 -2.07 -8.85 -12.47
CA ASN A 109 -1.09 -8.17 -11.62
C ASN A 109 -1.28 -8.51 -10.13
N TRP A 110 -1.67 -9.75 -9.86
CA TRP A 110 -2.02 -10.23 -8.53
C TRP A 110 -0.87 -10.11 -7.52
N HIS A 111 0.36 -10.33 -7.99
CA HIS A 111 1.56 -10.28 -7.17
C HIS A 111 1.79 -8.90 -6.52
N LEU A 112 1.24 -7.82 -7.10
CA LEU A 112 1.30 -6.46 -6.53
C LEU A 112 0.35 -6.28 -5.34
N VAL A 113 -0.81 -6.96 -5.36
CA VAL A 113 -1.70 -7.03 -4.21
C VAL A 113 -1.04 -7.81 -3.08
N GLU A 114 -0.45 -8.97 -3.39
CA GLU A 114 0.29 -9.78 -2.41
C GLU A 114 1.41 -8.96 -1.76
N LEU A 115 2.12 -8.14 -2.55
CA LEU A 115 3.12 -7.20 -2.05
C LEU A 115 2.50 -6.22 -1.03
N CYS A 116 1.43 -5.51 -1.40
CA CYS A 116 0.80 -4.52 -0.50
C CYS A 116 0.31 -5.16 0.82
N LEU A 117 -0.31 -6.34 0.74
CA LEU A 117 -0.80 -7.05 1.93
C LEU A 117 0.34 -7.52 2.83
N ARG A 118 1.48 -7.91 2.25
CA ARG A 118 2.65 -8.35 3.02
C ARG A 118 3.33 -7.20 3.74
N GLU A 119 3.32 -6.01 3.16
CA GLU A 119 3.92 -4.82 3.77
C GLU A 119 3.05 -4.23 4.91
N ALA A 120 1.77 -4.60 4.99
CA ALA A 120 0.88 -4.19 6.05
C ALA A 120 0.91 -5.17 7.24
N PRO A 121 1.17 -4.70 8.47
CA PRO A 121 1.07 -5.54 9.64
C PRO A 121 -0.40 -5.80 9.97
N PHE A 122 -0.78 -7.07 10.05
CA PHE A 122 -2.13 -7.45 10.45
C PHE A 122 -2.11 -8.33 11.69
N SER A 123 -2.86 -7.92 12.71
CA SER A 123 -3.25 -8.85 13.78
C SER A 123 -4.30 -9.84 13.27
N LYS A 124 -4.56 -10.91 14.03
CA LYS A 124 -5.66 -11.85 13.72
C LYS A 124 -7.03 -11.16 13.65
N GLU A 125 -7.20 -10.10 14.42
CA GLU A 125 -8.44 -9.31 14.42
C GLU A 125 -8.52 -8.41 13.18
N ASP A 126 -7.41 -7.79 12.77
CA ASP A 126 -7.37 -6.97 11.56
C ASP A 126 -7.62 -7.80 10.29
N LYS A 127 -7.04 -9.01 10.22
CA LYS A 127 -7.31 -9.98 9.14
C LYS A 127 -8.82 -10.26 9.00
N LYS A 128 -9.52 -10.47 10.12
CA LYS A 128 -10.98 -10.71 10.14
C LYS A 128 -11.78 -9.48 9.75
N ARG A 129 -11.37 -8.29 10.22
CA ARG A 129 -12.01 -7.02 9.87
C ARG A 129 -11.85 -6.72 8.38
N LEU A 130 -10.65 -6.91 7.84
CA LEU A 130 -10.34 -6.76 6.43
C LEU A 130 -11.20 -7.71 5.57
N GLN A 131 -11.26 -8.98 5.96
CA GLN A 131 -12.14 -9.96 5.30
C GLN A 131 -13.60 -9.53 5.33
N THR A 132 -14.09 -9.03 6.47
CA THR A 132 -15.47 -8.57 6.61
C THR A 132 -15.75 -7.32 5.75
N ALA A 133 -14.84 -6.35 5.76
CA ALA A 133 -14.92 -5.13 4.97
C ALA A 133 -14.93 -5.45 3.47
N PHE A 134 -14.04 -6.34 3.04
CA PHE A 134 -13.98 -6.79 1.65
C PHE A 134 -15.25 -7.51 1.23
N MET A 135 -15.76 -8.44 2.05
CA MET A 135 -17.01 -9.16 1.76
C MET A 135 -18.22 -8.24 1.67
N ARG A 136 -18.23 -7.11 2.41
CA ARG A 136 -19.27 -6.08 2.33
C ARG A 136 -19.15 -5.23 1.06
N PHE A 137 -17.94 -4.99 0.57
CA PHE A 137 -17.69 -4.27 -0.68
C PHE A 137 -18.15 -5.06 -1.91
N LEU A 138 -18.07 -6.39 -1.88
CA LEU A 138 -18.39 -7.25 -3.03
C LEU A 138 -19.81 -7.08 -3.62
N PRO A 139 -20.90 -7.10 -2.83
CA PRO A 139 -22.27 -6.86 -3.32
C PRO A 139 -22.45 -5.53 -4.06
N GLU A 140 -21.65 -4.51 -3.77
CA GLU A 140 -21.74 -3.19 -4.42
C GLU A 140 -21.21 -3.19 -5.86
N THR A 141 -20.54 -4.26 -6.29
CA THR A 141 -19.83 -4.34 -7.58
C THR A 141 -20.39 -5.39 -8.54
N GLU A 142 -21.66 -5.81 -8.35
CA GLU A 142 -22.30 -6.86 -9.16
C GLU A 142 -22.26 -6.54 -10.67
N GLY A 143 -21.54 -7.39 -11.41
CA GLY A 143 -21.26 -7.23 -12.84
C GLY A 143 -19.97 -7.92 -13.31
N VAL A 144 -19.19 -8.54 -12.40
CA VAL A 144 -17.88 -9.11 -12.70
C VAL A 144 -17.88 -10.61 -12.47
N ASP A 145 -17.31 -11.35 -13.42
CA ASP A 145 -17.17 -12.81 -13.47
C ASP A 145 -16.87 -13.43 -12.10
N ILE A 146 -17.91 -14.04 -11.53
CA ILE A 146 -17.99 -14.58 -10.17
C ILE A 146 -16.93 -15.68 -9.96
N PHE A 147 -16.55 -16.40 -11.02
CA PHE A 147 -15.67 -17.57 -10.93
C PHE A 147 -14.19 -17.19 -10.79
N LEU A 148 -13.68 -16.29 -11.65
CA LEU A 148 -12.32 -15.75 -11.54
C LEU A 148 -12.10 -15.05 -10.20
N ARG A 149 -13.14 -14.37 -9.74
CA ARG A 149 -13.21 -13.75 -8.42
C ARG A 149 -13.05 -14.79 -7.31
N LYS A 150 -13.82 -15.88 -7.31
CA LYS A 150 -13.74 -16.91 -6.26
C LYS A 150 -12.34 -17.51 -6.08
N VAL A 151 -11.67 -17.88 -7.17
CA VAL A 151 -10.31 -18.46 -7.12
C VAL A 151 -9.29 -17.44 -6.59
N LYS A 152 -9.36 -16.19 -7.05
CA LYS A 152 -8.47 -15.13 -6.57
C LYS A 152 -8.81 -14.68 -5.14
N TRP A 153 -10.06 -14.85 -4.67
CA TRP A 153 -10.46 -14.61 -3.27
C TRP A 153 -9.91 -15.67 -2.31
N GLU A 154 -9.99 -16.94 -2.68
CA GLU A 154 -9.39 -18.01 -1.88
C GLU A 154 -7.88 -17.75 -1.73
N ARG A 155 -7.24 -17.27 -2.80
CA ARG A 155 -5.84 -16.82 -2.76
C ARG A 155 -5.62 -15.57 -1.89
N PHE A 156 -6.50 -14.57 -1.98
CA PHE A 156 -6.47 -13.38 -1.10
C PHE A 156 -6.45 -13.78 0.37
N PHE A 157 -7.34 -14.68 0.76
CA PHE A 157 -7.46 -15.10 2.15
C PHE A 157 -6.30 -15.98 2.59
N LYS A 158 -5.75 -16.80 1.67
CA LYS A 158 -4.57 -17.62 1.94
C LYS A 158 -3.32 -16.80 2.26
N CYS A 159 -3.18 -15.59 1.72
CA CYS A 159 -2.09 -14.68 2.08
C CYS A 159 -2.07 -14.34 3.59
N PHE A 160 -3.22 -14.39 4.26
CA PHE A 160 -3.29 -14.16 5.70
C PHE A 160 -2.85 -15.38 6.52
N ASP A 161 -2.96 -16.59 5.99
CA ASP A 161 -2.58 -17.82 6.69
C ASP A 161 -1.07 -18.08 6.62
N GLU A 162 -0.40 -17.61 5.56
CA GLU A 162 1.05 -17.81 5.36
C GLU A 162 1.92 -16.90 6.24
N SER A 163 1.39 -15.76 6.72
CA SER A 163 2.15 -14.83 7.56
C SER A 163 2.37 -15.33 9.00
N ASP A 164 1.63 -16.34 9.45
CA ASP A 164 1.75 -16.87 10.82
C ASP A 164 2.91 -17.90 10.96
N GLY A 165 3.59 -18.27 9.86
CA GLY A 165 4.62 -19.31 9.82
C GLY A 165 6.06 -18.85 9.55
N SER A 166 6.29 -17.58 9.22
CA SER A 166 7.63 -17.08 8.83
C SER A 166 8.19 -16.11 9.88
N ALA A 167 8.40 -16.59 11.11
CA ALA A 167 9.40 -16.00 11.98
C ALA A 167 10.75 -16.66 11.64
N PRO A 168 11.81 -15.91 11.26
CA PRO A 168 13.14 -16.48 11.23
C PRO A 168 13.50 -16.81 12.67
N ASN A 169 13.61 -18.11 12.94
CA ASN A 169 14.06 -18.66 14.20
C ASN A 169 15.47 -18.10 14.46
N LYS A 170 15.60 -17.02 15.24
CA LYS A 170 16.88 -16.63 15.85
C LYS A 170 17.16 -17.65 16.94
N GLY A 171 17.68 -18.79 16.51
CA GLY A 171 18.31 -19.76 17.39
C GLY A 171 19.48 -19.06 18.08
N SER A 172 19.32 -18.87 19.38
CA SER A 172 20.42 -18.79 20.33
C SER A 172 21.44 -19.89 20.04
N SER A 173 22.72 -19.53 19.94
CA SER A 173 23.80 -20.42 20.33
C SER A 173 24.78 -19.57 21.12
N GLU A 174 24.60 -19.58 22.43
CA GLU A 174 25.68 -19.46 23.38
C GLU A 174 26.73 -20.52 23.01
N ASP A 175 28.00 -20.12 22.87
CA ASP A 175 29.11 -21.06 22.86
C ASP A 175 30.09 -20.64 23.96
N GLU A 176 29.93 -21.30 25.11
CA GLU A 176 30.92 -21.37 26.16
C GLU A 176 32.10 -22.21 25.66
N THR A 177 33.32 -21.67 25.69
CA THR A 177 34.51 -22.51 25.85
C THR A 177 35.45 -21.88 26.86
N LEU A 178 35.26 -22.30 28.12
CA LEU A 178 36.28 -22.35 29.17
C LEU A 178 36.97 -23.71 29.07
N THR A 179 38.24 -23.74 28.67
CA THR A 179 39.28 -24.64 29.21
C THR A 179 40.65 -24.10 28.86
#